data_AF-A0A418RLI0-F1
#
_entry.id   AF-A0A418RLI0-F1
#
_cell.length_a   1.000
_cell.length_b   1.000
_cell.length_c   1.000
_cell.angle_alpha   90.00
_cell.angle_beta   90.00
_cell.angle_gamma   90.00
#
_symmetry.space_group_name_H-M   'P 1'
#
loop_
_entity.id
_entity.type
_entity.pdbx_description
1 polymer ?
#
loop_
_entity_poly.entity_id
_entity_poly.type
_entity_poly.pdbx_seq_one_letter_code
_entity_poly.pdbx_strand_id
1 'polypeptide(L)'
;MFDWKITQVNVEDGAIVHAHYVCKLIQEPFTVETEGNWYFSDKIIKKPFDEVKQQDIADWIEKESMQNGVSTIKLRLEEQMQSLQNDQTVNLPWLPKTFKLKD
;
A
#
# COMPACT_ATOMS: atom_id res chain seq x y z
N MET A 1 -9.81 4.53 3.42
CA MET A 1 -9.34 5.41 2.33
C MET A 1 -7.91 5.04 1.98
N PHE A 2 -7.55 5.01 0.69
CA PHE A 2 -6.16 4.87 0.27
C PHE A 2 -5.49 6.24 0.19
N ASP A 3 -4.31 6.38 0.80
CA ASP A 3 -3.50 7.59 0.77
C ASP A 3 -2.13 7.27 0.17
N TRP A 4 -1.81 7.94 -0.94
CA TRP A 4 -0.58 7.73 -1.71
C TRP A 4 0.37 8.89 -1.54
N LYS A 5 1.63 8.58 -1.23
CA LYS A 5 2.73 9.54 -1.15
C LYS A 5 3.87 9.08 -2.03
N ILE A 6 4.28 9.91 -2.99
CA ILE A 6 5.48 9.67 -3.78
C ILE A 6 6.64 10.37 -3.08
N THR A 7 7.66 9.61 -2.71
CA THR A 7 8.79 10.09 -1.90
C THR A 7 10.02 10.39 -2.76
N GLN A 8 10.14 9.74 -3.92
CA GLN A 8 11.22 9.96 -4.87
C GLN A 8 10.78 9.60 -6.29
N VAL A 9 11.33 10.30 -7.28
CA VAL A 9 11.23 9.95 -8.70
C VAL A 9 12.61 10.01 -9.35
N ASN A 10 12.87 9.09 -10.28
CA ASN A 10 14.03 9.15 -11.15
C ASN A 10 13.55 9.36 -12.59
N VAL A 11 14.22 10.28 -13.29
CA VAL A 11 13.89 10.68 -14.65
C VAL A 11 15.06 10.37 -15.57
N GLU A 12 14.79 9.73 -16.70
CA GLU A 12 15.74 9.49 -17.79
C GLU A 12 15.15 10.09 -19.06
N ASP A 13 15.90 10.93 -19.77
CA ASP A 13 15.47 11.57 -21.03
C ASP A 13 14.09 12.27 -20.97
N GLY A 14 13.74 12.82 -19.79
CA GLY A 14 12.46 13.49 -19.54
C GLY A 14 11.30 12.54 -19.18
N ALA A 15 11.50 11.22 -19.21
CA ALA A 15 10.52 10.22 -18.80
C ALA A 15 10.77 9.76 -17.35
N ILE A 16 9.70 9.64 -16.56
CA ILE A 16 9.79 9.05 -15.21
C ILE A 16 9.91 7.53 -15.38
N VAL A 17 11.06 6.98 -15.00
CA VAL A 17 11.37 5.54 -15.16
C VAL A 17 11.24 4.76 -13.86
N HIS A 18 11.36 5.44 -12.72
CA HIS A 18 11.30 4.83 -11.40
C HIS A 18 10.68 5.79 -10.38
N ALA A 19 9.85 5.27 -9.49
CA ALA A 19 9.25 6.02 -8.41
C ALA A 19 9.25 5.22 -7.10
N HIS A 20 9.59 5.90 -6.01
CA HIS A 20 9.46 5.39 -4.66
C HIS A 20 8.18 5.93 -4.04
N TYR A 21 7.41 5.06 -3.38
CA TYR A 21 6.10 5.42 -2.85
C TYR A 21 5.84 4.80 -1.47
N VAL A 22 4.93 5.44 -0.74
CA VAL A 22 4.24 4.89 0.42
C VAL A 22 2.75 4.93 0.13
N CYS A 23 2.06 3.80 0.32
CA CYS A 23 0.61 3.69 0.19
C CYS A 23 0.01 3.21 1.51
N LYS A 24 -0.96 3.96 2.03
CA LYS A 24 -1.65 3.64 3.29
C LYS A 24 -3.10 3.30 3.02
N LEU A 25 -3.64 2.36 3.79
CA LEU A 25 -5.07 2.13 3.92
C LEU A 25 -5.50 2.49 5.34
N ILE A 26 -6.26 3.57 5.45
CA ILE A 26 -6.76 4.10 6.72
C ILE A 26 -8.21 3.65 6.92
N GLN A 27 -8.48 2.91 7.99
CA GLN A 27 -9.82 2.52 8.46
C GLN A 27 -9.82 2.49 9.99
N GLU A 28 -10.31 3.56 10.63
CA GLU A 28 -10.25 3.69 12.10
C GLU A 28 -10.83 2.45 12.82
N PRO A 29 -10.15 1.95 13.87
CA PRO A 29 -8.94 2.49 14.52
C PRO A 29 -7.61 2.05 13.87
N PHE A 30 -7.66 1.27 12.79
CA PHE A 30 -6.48 0.65 12.19
C PHE A 30 -5.95 1.44 11.00
N THR A 31 -4.64 1.31 10.76
CA THR A 31 -3.99 1.81 9.56
C THR A 31 -2.91 0.81 9.18
N VAL A 32 -2.90 0.43 7.91
CA VAL A 32 -1.83 -0.39 7.32
C VAL A 32 -1.15 0.40 6.24
N GLU A 33 0.15 0.18 6.07
CA GLU A 33 0.95 0.89 5.08
C GLU A 33 1.98 -0.02 4.44
N THR A 34 2.33 0.30 3.20
CA THR A 34 3.40 -0.37 2.47
C THR A 34 4.27 0.66 1.78
N GLU A 35 5.57 0.38 1.73
CA GLU A 35 6.58 1.14 1.02
C GLU A 35 7.08 0.31 -0.15
N GLY A 36 7.28 0.94 -1.31
CA GLY A 36 7.63 0.21 -2.52
C GLY A 36 8.38 1.04 -3.55
N ASN A 37 9.19 0.34 -4.32
CA ASN A 37 9.92 0.86 -5.48
C ASN A 37 9.24 0.34 -6.74
N TRP A 38 8.76 1.25 -7.60
CA TRP A 38 8.13 0.90 -8.87
C TRP A 38 9.01 1.26 -10.04
N TYR A 39 9.23 0.30 -10.94
CA TYR A 39 9.96 0.49 -12.19
C TYR A 39 8.94 0.46 -13.34
N PHE A 40 8.80 1.58 -14.04
CA PHE A 40 7.82 1.70 -15.12
C PHE A 40 8.28 0.92 -16.35
N SER A 41 7.37 0.11 -16.89
CA SER A 41 7.67 -0.77 -18.02
C SER A 41 7.85 -0.02 -19.34
N ASP A 42 7.07 1.05 -19.55
CA ASP A 42 6.97 1.73 -20.84
C ASP A 42 8.01 2.84 -21.04
N LYS A 43 8.68 3.33 -19.98
CA LYS A 43 9.77 4.34 -20.03
C LYS A 43 9.53 5.51 -21.02
N ILE A 44 8.27 5.89 -21.22
CA ILE A 44 7.85 6.96 -22.13
C ILE A 44 7.43 8.20 -21.36
N ILE A 45 7.53 9.36 -22.01
CA ILE A 45 6.99 10.62 -21.49
C ILE A 45 5.46 10.58 -21.60
N LYS A 46 4.79 10.32 -20.48
CA LYS A 46 3.31 10.35 -20.39
C LYS A 46 2.77 11.77 -20.29
N LYS A 47 3.55 12.67 -19.68
CA LYS A 47 3.20 14.07 -19.41
C LYS A 47 4.49 14.89 -19.23
N PRO A 48 4.54 16.17 -19.64
CA PRO A 48 5.69 17.04 -19.35
C PRO A 48 5.98 17.07 -17.84
N PHE A 49 7.25 16.94 -17.46
CA PHE A 49 7.65 16.79 -16.06
C PHE A 49 7.12 17.91 -15.15
N ASP A 50 7.13 19.15 -15.62
CA ASP A 50 6.65 20.33 -14.88
C ASP A 50 5.13 20.32 -14.62
N GLU A 51 4.39 19.46 -15.32
CA GLU A 51 2.94 19.29 -15.15
C GLU A 51 2.57 18.01 -14.38
N VAL A 52 3.56 17.16 -14.04
CA VAL A 52 3.35 15.92 -13.30
C VAL A 52 3.04 16.23 -11.85
N LYS A 53 1.91 15.71 -11.38
CA LYS A 53 1.51 15.74 -9.96
C LYS A 53 1.76 14.40 -9.31
N GLN A 54 1.86 14.41 -7.97
CA GLN A 54 1.98 13.18 -7.18
C GLN A 54 0.89 12.16 -7.51
N GLN A 55 -0.35 12.64 -7.70
CA GLN A 55 -1.48 11.78 -8.05
C GLN A 55 -1.30 11.11 -9.43
N ASP A 56 -0.73 11.81 -10.42
CA ASP A 56 -0.50 11.24 -11.74
C ASP A 56 0.41 10.00 -11.65
N ILE A 57 1.50 10.10 -10.87
CA ILE A 57 2.44 8.99 -10.66
C ILE A 57 1.78 7.85 -9.90
N ALA A 58 1.01 8.15 -8.84
CA ALA A 58 0.26 7.14 -8.09
C ALA A 58 -0.72 6.38 -9.00
N ASP A 59 -1.43 7.09 -9.88
CA ASP A 59 -2.37 6.49 -10.84
C ASP A 59 -1.64 5.61 -11.87
N TRP A 60 -0.43 6.01 -12.30
CA TRP A 60 0.37 5.19 -13.21
C TRP A 60 0.87 3.90 -12.55
N ILE A 61 1.36 3.99 -11.31
CA ILE A 61 1.77 2.81 -10.52
C ILE A 61 0.56 1.90 -10.31
N GLU A 62 -0.58 2.47 -9.92
CA GLU A 62 -1.81 1.70 -9.72
C GLU A 62 -2.20 0.96 -11.00
N LYS A 63 -2.22 1.65 -12.14
CA LYS A 63 -2.57 1.07 -13.44
C LYS A 63 -1.63 -0.06 -13.86
N GLU A 64 -0.33 0.08 -13.67
CA GLU A 64 0.63 -0.99 -13.99
C GLU A 64 0.60 -2.14 -12.98
N SER A 65 0.21 -1.88 -11.73
CA SER A 65 0.04 -2.89 -10.70
C SER A 65 -1.26 -3.71 -10.83
N MET A 66 -2.11 -3.38 -11.80
CA MET A 66 -3.37 -4.07 -12.06
C MET A 66 -3.11 -5.47 -12.64
N GLN A 67 -3.62 -6.49 -11.96
CA GLN A 67 -3.69 -7.86 -12.46
C GLN A 67 -5.13 -8.34 -12.33
N ASN A 68 -5.68 -8.90 -13.41
CA ASN A 68 -7.08 -9.37 -13.44
C ASN A 68 -8.11 -8.30 -12.99
N GLY A 69 -7.82 -7.02 -13.27
CA GLY A 69 -8.71 -5.90 -12.93
C GLY A 69 -8.59 -5.39 -11.48
N VAL A 70 -7.62 -5.88 -10.70
CA VAL A 70 -7.39 -5.45 -9.31
C VAL A 70 -5.95 -4.98 -9.12
N SER A 71 -5.75 -3.85 -8.45
CA SER A 71 -4.42 -3.38 -8.07
C SER A 71 -3.87 -4.32 -7.00
N THR A 72 -2.78 -4.99 -7.33
CA THR A 72 -2.11 -5.92 -6.40
C THR A 72 -1.69 -5.23 -5.10
N ILE A 73 -1.25 -3.97 -5.16
CA ILE A 73 -0.85 -3.18 -3.99
C ILE A 73 -2.05 -2.94 -3.05
N LYS A 74 -3.19 -2.50 -3.61
CA LYS A 74 -4.41 -2.24 -2.82
C LYS A 74 -4.95 -3.53 -2.21
N LEU A 75 -4.97 -4.62 -2.98
CA LEU A 75 -5.41 -5.93 -2.50
C LEU A 75 -4.59 -6.39 -1.30
N ARG A 76 -3.25 -6.26 -1.34
CA ARG A 76 -2.41 -6.64 -0.21
C ARG A 76 -2.66 -5.79 1.05
N LEU A 77 -2.88 -4.49 0.88
CA LEU A 77 -3.25 -3.62 2.01
C LEU A 77 -4.62 -4.00 2.59
N GLU A 78 -5.59 -4.37 1.75
CA GLU A 78 -6.89 -4.86 2.21
C GLU A 78 -6.78 -6.18 2.98
N GLU A 79 -5.98 -7.13 2.49
CA GLU A 79 -5.69 -8.39 3.20
C GLU A 79 -5.06 -8.13 4.58
N GLN A 80 -4.09 -7.21 4.67
CA GLN A 80 -3.46 -6.81 5.93
C GLN A 80 -4.47 -6.17 6.89
N MET A 81 -5.31 -5.27 6.38
CA MET A 81 -6.36 -4.62 7.17
C MET A 81 -7.37 -5.64 7.71
N GLN A 82 -7.81 -6.57 6.86
CA GLN A 82 -8.70 -7.65 7.26
C GLN A 82 -8.06 -8.55 8.32
N SER A 83 -6.76 -8.82 8.21
CA SER A 83 -6.04 -9.58 9.25
C SER A 83 -6.11 -8.87 10.60
N LEU A 84 -5.82 -7.56 10.65
CA LEU A 84 -5.88 -6.78 11.90
C LEU A 84 -7.30 -6.71 12.49
N GLN A 85 -8.31 -6.60 11.64
CA GLN A 85 -9.71 -6.58 12.07
C GLN A 85 -10.19 -7.94 12.59
N ASN A 86 -9.65 -9.02 12.04
CA ASN A 86 -10.01 -10.40 12.38
C ASN A 86 -9.07 -11.04 13.41
N ASP A 87 -8.08 -10.30 13.94
CA ASP A 87 -7.14 -10.80 14.94
C ASP A 87 -7.91 -11.30 16.17
N GLN A 88 -8.11 -12.62 16.22
CA GLN A 88 -8.62 -13.29 17.40
C GLN A 88 -7.51 -13.25 18.45
N THR A 89 -7.84 -12.77 19.64
CA THR A 89 -6.91 -12.78 20.78
C THR A 89 -6.65 -14.24 21.17
N VAL A 90 -5.57 -14.82 20.66
CA VAL A 90 -5.14 -16.16 21.06
C VAL A 90 -4.35 -16.01 22.36
N ASN A 91 -4.88 -16.57 23.45
CA ASN A 91 -4.12 -16.67 24.69
C ASN A 91 -2.84 -17.46 24.42
N LEU A 92 -1.71 -16.90 24.82
CA LEU A 92 -0.42 -17.55 24.69
C LEU A 92 -0.46 -18.91 25.42
N PRO A 93 0.05 -20.00 24.81
CA PRO A 93 -0.13 -21.36 25.34
C PRO A 93 0.60 -21.60 26.67
N TRP A 94 1.54 -20.73 27.04
CA TRP A 94 2.25 -20.77 28.32
C TRP A 94 1.63 -19.92 29.42
N LEU A 95 0.54 -19.18 29.15
CA LEU A 95 -0.18 -18.48 30.21
C LEU A 95 -0.89 -19.50 31.12
N PRO A 96 -0.73 -19.39 32.45
CA PRO A 96 -1.40 -20.29 33.37
C PRO A 96 -2.91 -20.17 33.18
N LYS A 97 -3.59 -21.32 33.02
CA LYS A 97 -5.06 -21.36 32.95
C LYS A 97 -5.62 -20.98 34.32
N THR A 98 -6.05 -19.74 34.49
CA THR A 98 -6.70 -19.29 35.73
C THR A 98 -8.17 -19.71 35.71
N PHE A 99 -8.62 -20.47 36.70
CA PHE A 99 -10.05 -20.72 36.94
C PHE A 99 -10.67 -19.49 37.61
N LYS A 100 -11.77 -18.97 37.06
CA LYS A 100 -12.59 -17.96 37.73
C LYS A 100 -13.73 -18.69 38.47
N LEU A 101 -13.89 -18.42 39.77
CA LEU A 101 -15.10 -18.81 40.50
C LEU A 101 -16.26 -17.93 40.01
N LYS A 102 -17.41 -18.54 39.74
CA LYS A 102 -18.66 -17.81 39.52
C LYS A 102 -19.16 -17.34 40.88
N ASP A 103 -19.42 -16.04 41.00
CA ASP A 103 -20.22 -15.46 42.09
C ASP A 103 -21.69 -15.92 42.00
#